data_AF-A0A7Y4T9G9-F1
#
_entry.id   AF-A0A7Y4T9G9-F1
#
_cell.length_a   1.000
_cell.length_b   1.000
_cell.length_c   1.000
_cell.angle_alpha   90.00
_cell.angle_beta   90.00
_cell.angle_gamma   90.00
#
_symmetry.space_group_name_H-M   'P 1'
#
loop_
_entity.id
_entity.type
_entity.pdbx_description
1 polymer ?
#
loop_
_entity_poly.entity_id
_entity_poly.type
_entity_poly.pdbx_seq_one_letter_code
_entity_poly.pdbx_strand_id
1 'polypeptide(L)'
;MSLNDIYLISQIIAAVALVASLLFVGLQVRQTNRMMREAASRNHAEKFQSVSRAMFEVPIMAPLLAKGLEGMETLNPVERMQFVNLTSWVLRIFEELHRQFEAGLIDKPWWEANSRVWAR
;
A
#
# COMPACT_ATOMS: atom_id res chain seq x y z
N MET A 1 -58.26 -0.58 -11.10
CA MET A 1 -56.92 -0.88 -11.66
C MET A 1 -56.96 -2.26 -12.25
N SER A 2 -56.52 -2.40 -13.51
CA SER A 2 -56.35 -3.70 -14.15
C SER A 2 -55.04 -4.36 -13.66
N LEU A 3 -54.91 -5.68 -13.83
CA LEU A 3 -53.66 -6.40 -13.54
C LEU A 3 -52.47 -5.82 -14.35
N ASN A 4 -52.76 -5.34 -15.55
CA ASN A 4 -51.79 -4.71 -16.44
C ASN A 4 -51.28 -3.37 -15.89
N ASP A 5 -52.15 -2.57 -15.27
CA ASP A 5 -51.75 -1.29 -14.66
C ASP A 5 -50.78 -1.52 -13.50
N ILE A 6 -51.04 -2.53 -12.67
CA ILE A 6 -50.16 -2.92 -11.55
C ILE A 6 -48.80 -3.42 -12.06
N TYR A 7 -48.82 -4.20 -13.15
CA TYR A 7 -47.60 -4.70 -13.79
C TYR A 7 -46.72 -3.57 -14.33
N LEU A 8 -47.31 -2.61 -15.04
CA LEU A 8 -46.59 -1.45 -15.57
C LEU A 8 -46.00 -0.58 -14.45
N ILE A 9 -46.74 -0.36 -13.36
CA ILE A 9 -46.24 0.36 -12.19
C ILE A 9 -45.04 -0.39 -11.57
N SER A 10 -45.14 -1.71 -11.43
CA SER A 10 -44.07 -2.54 -10.89
C SER A 10 -42.80 -2.47 -11.75
N GLN A 11 -42.95 -2.45 -13.08
CA GLN A 11 -41.82 -2.27 -13.99
C GLN A 11 -41.16 -0.91 -13.84
N ILE A 12 -41.93 0.18 -13.71
CA ILE A 12 -41.38 1.53 -13.51
C ILE A 12 -40.60 1.57 -12.19
N ILE A 13 -41.16 1.04 -11.11
CA ILE A 13 -40.47 0.96 -9.81
C ILE A 13 -39.18 0.16 -9.92
N ALA A 14 -39.21 -1.00 -10.59
CA ALA A 14 -38.02 -1.83 -10.79
C ALA A 14 -36.95 -1.11 -11.62
N ALA A 15 -37.34 -0.39 -12.68
CA ALA A 15 -36.42 0.40 -13.49
C ALA A 15 -35.78 1.54 -12.69
N VAL A 16 -36.58 2.26 -11.89
CA VAL A 16 -36.07 3.32 -10.99
C VAL A 16 -35.13 2.75 -9.94
N ALA A 17 -35.49 1.61 -9.32
CA ALA A 17 -34.65 0.93 -8.34
C ALA A 17 -33.31 0.51 -8.96
N LEU A 18 -33.31 -0.03 -10.18
CA LEU A 18 -32.10 -0.42 -10.89
C LEU A 18 -31.18 0.79 -11.15
N VAL A 19 -31.73 1.92 -11.61
CA VAL A 19 -30.96 3.15 -11.83
C VAL A 19 -30.38 3.66 -10.49
N ALA A 20 -31.17 3.65 -9.42
CA ALA A 20 -30.70 4.04 -8.10
C ALA A 20 -29.56 3.12 -7.60
N SER A 21 -29.67 1.81 -7.82
CA SER A 21 -28.61 0.85 -7.48
C SER A 21 -27.32 1.12 -8.26
N LEU A 22 -27.40 1.42 -9.56
CA LEU A 22 -26.22 1.75 -10.37
C LEU A 22 -25.53 3.05 -9.91
N LEU A 23 -26.31 4.07 -9.56
CA LEU A 23 -25.78 5.30 -8.99
C LEU A 23 -25.06 5.04 -7.66
N PHE A 24 -25.68 4.23 -6.79
CA PHE A 24 -25.06 3.83 -5.53
C PHE A 24 -23.73 3.09 -5.74
N VAL A 25 -23.69 2.12 -6.65
CA VAL A 25 -22.45 1.38 -6.98
C VAL A 25 -21.37 2.32 -7.52
N GLY A 26 -21.72 3.27 -8.39
CA GLY A 26 -20.77 4.26 -8.90
C GLY A 26 -20.15 5.12 -7.78
N LEU A 27 -20.97 5.54 -6.81
CA LEU A 27 -20.49 6.26 -5.62
C LEU A 27 -19.63 5.36 -4.73
N GLN A 28 -20.05 4.11 -4.51
CA GLN A 28 -19.34 3.12 -3.72
C GLN A 28 -17.94 2.85 -4.28
N VAL A 29 -17.80 2.64 -5.59
CA VAL A 29 -16.50 2.43 -6.25
C VAL A 29 -15.57 3.62 -6.04
N ARG A 30 -16.08 4.85 -6.14
CA ARG A 30 -15.28 6.06 -5.87
C ARG A 30 -14.79 6.13 -4.43
N GLN A 31 -15.66 5.83 -3.47
CA GLN A 31 -15.30 5.80 -2.05
C GLN A 31 -14.28 4.70 -1.76
N THR A 32 -14.50 3.50 -2.28
CA THR A 32 -13.56 2.37 -2.13
C THR A 32 -12.19 2.70 -2.71
N ASN A 33 -12.13 3.31 -3.89
CA ASN A 33 -10.86 3.75 -4.49
C ASN A 33 -10.12 4.75 -3.61
N ARG A 34 -10.84 5.71 -2.99
CA ARG A 34 -10.22 6.65 -2.03
C ARG A 34 -9.67 5.92 -0.81
N MET A 35 -10.45 5.01 -0.22
CA MET A 35 -10.02 4.23 0.94
C MET A 35 -8.82 3.34 0.63
N MET A 36 -8.75 2.74 -0.56
CA MET A 36 -7.60 1.92 -0.98
C MET A 36 -6.32 2.75 -1.09
N ARG A 37 -6.39 3.98 -1.63
CA ARG A 37 -5.24 4.90 -1.68
C ARG A 37 -4.74 5.25 -0.29
N GLU A 38 -5.64 5.65 0.60
CA GLU A 38 -5.28 5.98 1.99
C GLU A 38 -4.68 4.77 2.73
N ALA A 39 -5.22 3.57 2.51
CA ALA A 39 -4.70 2.34 3.09
C ALA A 39 -3.30 1.99 2.56
N ALA A 40 -3.06 2.17 1.26
CA ALA A 40 -1.74 1.96 0.65
C ALA A 40 -0.68 2.88 1.29
N SER A 41 -0.97 4.18 1.41
CA SER A 41 -0.07 5.15 2.06
C SER A 41 0.21 4.79 3.52
N ARG A 42 -0.82 4.42 4.30
CA ARG A 42 -0.64 4.01 5.70
C ARG A 42 0.20 2.74 5.82
N ASN A 43 -0.09 1.72 5.02
CA ASN A 43 0.64 0.45 5.04
C ASN A 43 2.13 0.66 4.75
N HIS A 44 2.47 1.44 3.73
CA HIS A 44 3.87 1.71 3.44
C HIS A 44 4.55 2.56 4.54
N ALA A 45 3.85 3.53 5.15
CA ALA A 45 4.36 4.25 6.32
C ALA A 45 4.62 3.32 7.52
N GLU A 46 3.70 2.39 7.81
CA GLU A 46 3.85 1.38 8.86
C GLU A 46 5.04 0.45 8.60
N LYS A 47 5.24 0.01 7.36
CA LYS A 47 6.40 -0.80 6.95
C LYS A 47 7.70 -0.05 7.17
N PHE A 48 7.79 1.21 6.77
CA PHE A 48 8.99 2.01 6.99
C PHE A 48 9.23 2.25 8.49
N GLN A 49 8.18 2.55 9.25
CA GLN A 49 8.26 2.71 10.70
C GLN A 49 8.74 1.42 11.38
N SER A 50 8.37 0.23 10.88
CA SER A 50 8.82 -1.04 11.43
C SER A 50 10.34 -1.24 11.28
N VAL A 51 10.92 -0.79 10.16
CA VAL A 51 12.37 -0.79 9.96
C VAL A 51 13.04 0.20 10.90
N SER A 52 12.53 1.43 10.99
CA SER A 52 13.07 2.44 11.92
C SER A 52 13.00 1.98 13.38
N ARG A 53 11.90 1.31 13.77
CA ARG A 53 11.73 0.73 15.10
C ARG A 53 12.74 -0.38 15.35
N ALA A 54 12.94 -1.29 14.41
CA ALA A 54 13.95 -2.35 14.54
C ALA A 54 15.36 -1.77 14.75
N MET A 55 15.70 -0.68 14.07
CA MET A 55 17.00 0.00 14.26
C MET A 55 17.17 0.63 15.66
N PHE A 56 16.08 1.06 16.29
CA PHE A 56 16.11 1.72 17.59
C PHE A 56 15.99 0.74 18.76
N GLU A 57 15.09 -0.24 18.66
CA GLU A 57 14.74 -1.14 19.77
C GLU A 57 15.65 -2.37 19.85
N VAL A 58 16.24 -2.80 18.73
CA VAL A 58 17.07 -4.01 18.68
C VAL A 58 18.55 -3.60 18.67
N PRO A 59 19.29 -3.78 19.78
CA PRO A 59 20.64 -3.22 19.93
C PRO A 59 21.65 -3.69 18.87
N ILE A 60 21.43 -4.89 18.31
CA ILE A 60 22.32 -5.47 17.29
C ILE A 60 22.07 -4.91 15.87
N MET A 61 20.91 -4.31 15.59
CA MET A 61 20.54 -3.93 14.21
C MET A 61 21.39 -2.79 13.66
N ALA A 62 21.58 -1.70 14.42
CA ALA A 62 22.38 -0.57 13.95
C ALA A 62 23.88 -0.92 13.79
N PRO A 63 24.54 -1.62 14.74
CA PRO A 63 25.90 -2.11 14.55
C PRO A 63 26.03 -3.10 13.39
N LEU A 64 25.07 -4.01 13.21
CA LEU A 64 25.06 -4.96 12.10
C LEU A 64 24.98 -4.24 10.75
N LEU A 65 24.11 -3.25 10.63
CA LEU A 65 23.99 -2.45 9.41
C LEU A 65 25.30 -1.71 9.12
N ALA A 66 25.86 -1.00 10.11
CA ALA A 66 27.12 -0.28 9.95
C ALA A 66 28.26 -1.20 9.50
N LYS A 67 28.41 -2.34 10.17
CA LYS A 67 29.42 -3.35 9.86
C LYS A 67 29.24 -3.95 8.47
N GLY A 68 28.01 -4.24 8.06
CA GLY A 68 27.74 -4.78 6.72
C GLY A 68 27.94 -3.76 5.60
N LEU A 69 27.79 -2.46 5.89
CA LEU A 69 28.10 -1.38 4.95
C LEU A 69 29.61 -1.19 4.74
N GLU A 70 30.45 -1.54 5.72
CA GLU A 70 31.92 -1.54 5.57
C GLU A 70 32.40 -2.66 4.63
N GLY A 71 31.65 -3.76 4.56
CA GLY A 71 31.94 -4.89 3.68
C GLY A 71 31.34 -6.18 4.20
N MET A 72 30.98 -7.11 3.32
CA MET A 72 30.38 -8.38 3.74
C MET A 72 31.37 -9.31 4.45
N GLU A 73 32.66 -9.21 4.14
CA GLU A 73 33.76 -9.96 4.75
C GLU A 73 33.97 -9.66 6.24
N THR A 74 33.48 -8.51 6.73
CA THR A 74 33.54 -8.18 8.15
C THR A 74 32.56 -9.04 8.96
N LEU A 75 31.49 -9.55 8.32
CA LEU A 75 30.38 -10.27 8.95
C LEU A 75 30.70 -11.75 9.15
N ASN A 76 30.38 -12.25 10.34
CA ASN A 76 30.33 -13.69 10.59
C ASN A 76 29.13 -14.33 9.83
N PRO A 77 29.05 -15.68 9.72
CA PRO A 77 28.00 -16.33 8.94
C PRO A 77 26.56 -15.96 9.36
N VAL A 78 26.32 -15.76 10.65
CA VAL A 78 24.99 -15.40 11.19
C VAL A 78 24.66 -13.93 10.88
N GLU A 79 25.61 -13.02 11.13
CA GLU A 79 25.49 -11.61 10.81
C GLU A 79 25.24 -11.40 9.31
N ARG A 80 25.94 -12.15 8.45
CA ARG A 80 25.74 -12.09 6.99
C ARG A 80 24.31 -12.43 6.60
N MET A 81 23.74 -13.49 7.18
CA MET A 81 22.36 -13.87 6.91
C MET A 81 21.38 -12.79 7.38
N GLN A 82 21.60 -12.21 8.57
CA GLN A 82 20.78 -11.15 9.11
C GLN A 82 20.86 -9.86 8.27
N PHE A 83 22.05 -9.48 7.82
CA PHE A 83 22.29 -8.32 6.98
C PHE A 83 21.63 -8.46 5.61
N VAL A 84 21.80 -9.62 4.96
CA VAL A 84 21.15 -9.91 3.67
C VAL A 84 19.62 -9.88 3.82
N ASN A 85 19.08 -10.43 4.90
CA ASN A 85 17.65 -10.40 5.14
C ASN A 85 17.13 -8.97 5.39
N LEU A 86 17.84 -8.18 6.20
CA LEU A 86 17.50 -6.78 6.48
C LEU A 86 17.51 -5.93 5.21
N THR A 87 18.57 -6.02 4.41
CA THR A 87 18.69 -5.28 3.14
C THR A 87 17.64 -5.72 2.12
N SER A 88 17.39 -7.03 2.01
CA SER A 88 16.33 -7.56 1.15
C SER A 88 14.95 -7.08 1.57
N TRP A 89 14.69 -7.02 2.88
CA TRP A 89 13.42 -6.52 3.40
C TRP A 89 13.20 -5.05 3.05
N VAL A 90 14.22 -4.21 3.25
CA VAL A 90 14.19 -2.79 2.87
C VAL A 90 13.94 -2.63 1.36
N LEU A 91 14.66 -3.38 0.52
CA LEU A 91 14.46 -3.34 -0.94
C LEU A 91 13.04 -3.71 -1.35
N ARG A 92 12.45 -4.74 -0.74
CA ARG A 92 11.06 -5.15 -1.01
C ARG A 92 10.03 -4.08 -0.65
N ILE A 93 10.27 -3.28 0.39
CA ILE A 93 9.38 -2.15 0.74
C ILE A 93 9.36 -1.11 -0.38
N PHE A 94 10.51 -0.85 -1.03
CA PHE A 94 10.61 0.07 -2.16
C PHE A 94 10.06 -0.53 -3.46
N GLU A 95 10.28 -1.81 -3.72
CA GLU A 95 9.66 -2.51 -4.86
C GLU A 95 8.13 -2.46 -4.77
N GLU A 96 7.58 -2.66 -3.58
CA GLU A 96 6.15 -2.53 -3.34
C GLU A 96 5.67 -1.09 -3.55
N LEU A 97 6.39 -0.11 -3.03
CA LEU A 97 6.07 1.31 -3.23
C LEU A 97 5.96 1.64 -4.72
N HIS A 98 6.93 1.18 -5.51
CA HIS A 98 6.96 1.40 -6.94
C HIS A 98 5.75 0.75 -7.64
N ARG A 99 5.45 -0.51 -7.33
CA ARG A 99 4.28 -1.20 -7.87
C ARG A 99 2.96 -0.52 -7.50
N GLN A 100 2.83 0.01 -6.29
CA GLN A 100 1.64 0.75 -5.87
C GLN A 100 1.52 2.12 -6.56
N PHE A 101 2.65 2.76 -6.87
CA PHE A 101 2.68 3.98 -7.68
C PHE A 101 2.25 3.71 -9.13
N GLU A 102 2.77 2.66 -9.76
CA GLU A 102 2.34 2.25 -11.11
C GLU A 102 0.85 1.90 -11.16
N ALA A 103 0.30 1.31 -10.09
CA ALA A 103 -1.13 1.02 -9.95
C ALA A 103 -2.01 2.26 -9.67
N GLY A 104 -1.42 3.46 -9.52
CA GLY A 104 -2.16 4.70 -9.22
C GLY A 104 -2.76 4.74 -7.81
N LEU A 105 -2.24 3.92 -6.89
CA LEU A 105 -2.64 3.92 -5.48
C LEU A 105 -1.86 4.97 -4.68
N ILE A 106 -0.65 5.29 -5.12
CA ILE A 106 0.22 6.30 -4.53
C ILE A 106 0.30 7.50 -5.47
N ASP A 107 0.21 8.70 -4.91
CA ASP A 107 0.33 9.96 -5.64
C ASP A 107 1.80 10.34 -5.87
N LYS A 108 2.02 11.10 -6.95
CA LYS A 108 3.36 11.51 -7.38
C LYS A 108 4.16 12.26 -6.29
N PRO A 109 3.59 13.23 -5.55
CA PRO A 109 4.32 13.90 -4.48
C PRO A 109 4.86 12.93 -3.42
N TRP A 110 4.08 11.91 -3.09
CA TRP A 110 4.44 10.92 -2.08
C TRP A 110 5.48 9.92 -2.58
N TRP A 111 5.34 9.47 -3.84
CA TRP A 111 6.39 8.71 -4.52
C TRP A 111 7.73 9.47 -4.51
N GLU A 112 7.71 10.74 -4.94
CA GLU A 112 8.94 11.55 -5.00
C GLU A 112 9.55 11.80 -3.62
N ALA A 113 8.73 12.00 -2.57
CA ALA A 113 9.22 12.17 -1.22
C ALA A 113 10.03 10.95 -0.74
N ASN A 114 9.56 9.75 -1.05
CA ASN A 114 10.19 8.49 -0.64
C ASN A 114 11.34 8.07 -1.58
N SER A 115 11.25 8.36 -2.88
CA SER A 115 12.31 8.02 -3.84
C SER A 115 13.53 8.95 -3.75
N ARG A 116 13.34 10.20 -3.30
CA ARG A 116 14.43 11.20 -3.17
C ARG A 116 15.46 10.83 -2.10
N VAL A 117 15.11 9.99 -1.13
CA VAL A 117 16.03 9.55 -0.07
C VAL A 117 17.26 8.83 -0.65
N TRP A 118 17.13 8.19 -1.81
CA TRP A 118 18.20 7.43 -2.47
C TRP A 118 18.87 8.16 -3.63
N ALA A 119 18.39 9.34 -4.01
CA ALA A 119 18.95 10.12 -5.11
C ALA A 119 20.03 11.13 -4.65
N ARG A 120 20.41 11.11 -3.38
CA ARG A 120 21.49 11.91 -2.79
C ARG A 120 22.66 10.99 -2.42
#